data_AF-A0AAJ1VGH2-F1
#
_entry.id   AF-A0AAJ1VGH2-F1
#
_cell.length_a   1.000
_cell.length_b   1.000
_cell.length_c   1.000
_cell.angle_alpha   90.00
_cell.angle_beta   90.00
_cell.angle_gamma   90.00
#
_symmetry.space_group_name_H-M   'P 1'
#
loop_
_entity.id
_entity.type
_entity.pdbx_description
1 polymer ?
#
loop_
_entity_poly.entity_id
_entity_poly.type
_entity_poly.pdbx_seq_one_letter_code
_entity_poly.pdbx_strand_id
1 'polypeptide(L)'
;MSNLKDIKSEIEKYANDSNLTELQIVEKLEKHYFDKEVNKNLTLYKKGKKKVSEITRDLKISPRKFYAILEKKKIEHKKYKKE
;
A
#
# COMPACT_ATOMS: atom_id res chain seq x y z
N MET A 1 11.52 -20.36 -8.34
CA MET A 1 11.60 -18.89 -8.21
C MET A 1 11.46 -18.32 -9.59
N SER A 2 10.46 -17.49 -9.86
CA SER A 2 10.40 -16.76 -11.13
C SER A 2 11.67 -15.93 -11.27
N ASN A 3 12.40 -16.09 -12.36
CA ASN A 3 13.61 -15.32 -12.57
C ASN A 3 13.21 -13.87 -12.85
N LEU A 4 14.02 -12.90 -12.43
CA LEU A 4 13.79 -11.47 -12.74
C LEU A 4 13.61 -11.24 -14.26
N LYS A 5 14.23 -12.10 -15.08
CA LYS A 5 14.07 -12.15 -16.52
C LYS A 5 12.63 -12.44 -16.97
N ASP A 6 11.93 -13.36 -16.30
CA ASP A 6 10.57 -13.75 -16.65
C ASP A 6 9.60 -12.60 -16.36
N ILE A 7 9.75 -11.97 -15.19
CA ILE A 7 8.96 -10.80 -14.77
C ILE A 7 9.18 -9.63 -15.75
N LYS A 8 10.44 -9.39 -16.15
CA LYS A 8 10.76 -8.34 -17.12
C LYS A 8 10.08 -8.61 -18.46
N SER A 9 10.15 -9.84 -18.96
CA SER A 9 9.53 -10.21 -20.23
C SER A 9 8.00 -10.06 -20.20
N GLU A 10 7.35 -10.38 -19.09
CA GLU A 10 5.90 -10.17 -18.93
C GLU A 10 5.52 -8.70 -18.87
N ILE A 11 6.30 -7.86 -18.17
CA ILE A 11 6.08 -6.41 -18.13
C ILE A 11 6.27 -5.79 -19.52
N GLU A 12 7.30 -6.20 -20.26
CA GLU A 12 7.56 -5.76 -21.64
C GLU A 12 6.41 -6.13 -22.58
N LYS A 13 5.93 -7.38 -22.51
CA LYS A 13 4.77 -7.83 -23.30
C LYS A 13 3.53 -7.00 -22.97
N TYR A 14 3.22 -6.83 -21.68
CA TYR A 14 2.07 -6.06 -21.26
C TYR A 14 2.18 -4.57 -21.64
N ALA A 15 3.38 -3.98 -21.60
CA ALA A 15 3.65 -2.62 -22.06
C ALA A 15 3.29 -2.45 -23.54
N ASN A 16 3.75 -3.38 -24.39
CA ASN A 16 3.46 -3.39 -25.82
C ASN A 16 1.95 -3.55 -26.11
N ASP A 17 1.25 -4.39 -25.34
CA ASP A 17 -0.18 -4.63 -25.52
C ASP A 17 -1.07 -3.48 -25.01
N SER A 18 -0.59 -2.69 -24.04
CA SER A 18 -1.41 -1.70 -23.31
C SER A 18 -1.09 -0.24 -23.64
N ASN A 19 -0.16 0.06 -24.55
CA ASN A 19 0.34 1.42 -24.82
C ASN A 19 0.84 2.15 -23.54
N LEU A 20 1.27 1.39 -22.54
CA LEU A 20 1.85 1.92 -21.30
C LEU A 20 3.35 1.68 -21.29
N THR A 21 4.09 2.54 -20.60
CA THR A 21 5.51 2.27 -20.37
C THR A 21 5.69 1.24 -19.26
N GLU A 22 6.79 0.48 -19.31
CA GLU A 22 7.16 -0.47 -18.25
C GLU A 22 7.19 0.21 -16.87
N LEU A 23 7.69 1.46 -16.80
CA LEU A 23 7.70 2.29 -15.59
C LEU A 23 6.29 2.52 -15.02
N GLN A 24 5.32 2.91 -15.87
CA GLN A 24 3.94 3.11 -15.44
C GLN A 24 3.28 1.82 -14.95
N ILE A 25 3.65 0.68 -15.54
CA ILE A 25 3.14 -0.63 -15.12
C ILE A 25 3.69 -0.99 -13.75
N VAL A 26 5.00 -0.80 -13.54
CA VAL A 26 5.64 -1.03 -12.23
C VAL A 26 5.04 -0.13 -11.16
N GLU A 27 4.83 1.16 -11.44
CA GLU A 27 4.17 2.09 -10.51
C GLU A 27 2.74 1.66 -10.16
N LYS A 28 1.97 1.21 -11.14
CA LYS A 28 0.61 0.68 -10.92
C LYS A 28 0.63 -0.58 -10.05
N LEU A 29 1.58 -1.49 -10.30
CA LEU A 29 1.75 -2.70 -9.52
C LEU A 29 2.15 -2.37 -8.08
N GLU A 30 3.16 -1.52 -7.90
CA GLU A 30 3.62 -1.07 -6.59
C GLU A 30 2.45 -0.47 -5.79
N LYS A 31 1.71 0.46 -6.40
CA LYS A 31 0.52 1.07 -5.80
C LYS A 31 -0.54 0.04 -5.43
N HIS A 32 -0.85 -0.90 -6.33
CA HIS A 32 -1.87 -1.92 -6.09
C HIS A 32 -1.50 -2.83 -4.91
N TYR A 33 -0.25 -3.30 -4.86
CA TYR A 33 0.21 -4.15 -3.76
C TYR A 33 0.31 -3.38 -2.44
N PHE A 34 0.76 -2.13 -2.49
CA PHE A 34 0.76 -1.24 -1.33
C PHE A 34 -0.66 -1.03 -0.78
N ASP A 35 -1.63 -0.71 -1.64
CA ASP A 35 -3.03 -0.52 -1.23
C ASP A 35 -3.65 -1.80 -0.65
N LYS A 36 -3.30 -2.96 -1.21
CA LYS A 36 -3.71 -4.27 -0.68
C LYS A 36 -3.17 -4.49 0.73
N GLU A 37 -1.90 -4.17 0.96
CA GLU A 37 -1.28 -4.31 2.28
C GLU A 37 -1.86 -3.32 3.30
N VAL A 38 -2.11 -2.08 2.87
CA VAL A 38 -2.81 -1.07 3.67
C VAL A 38 -4.19 -1.59 4.09
N ASN A 39 -4.97 -2.16 3.17
CA ASN A 39 -6.30 -2.71 3.49
C ASN A 39 -6.25 -3.85 4.51
N LYS A 40 -5.26 -4.75 4.37
CA LYS A 40 -5.03 -5.83 5.33
C LYS A 40 -4.73 -5.28 6.73
N ASN A 41 -3.82 -4.31 6.82
CA ASN A 41 -3.46 -3.69 8.09
C ASN A 41 -4.60 -2.85 8.71
N LEU A 42 -5.39 -2.15 7.89
CA LEU A 42 -6.59 -1.45 8.35
C LEU A 42 -7.64 -2.41 8.94
N THR A 43 -7.79 -3.60 8.34
CA THR A 43 -8.67 -4.63 8.89
C THR A 43 -8.19 -5.11 10.26
N LEU A 44 -6.87 -5.25 10.45
CA LEU A 44 -6.28 -5.61 11.74
C LEU A 44 -6.42 -4.49 12.78
N TYR A 45 -6.25 -3.24 12.35
CA TYR A 45 -6.48 -2.05 13.18
C TYR A 45 -7.91 -1.96 13.68
N LYS A 46 -8.90 -2.10 12.78
CA LYS A 46 -10.34 -2.09 13.14
C LYS A 46 -10.70 -3.19 14.12
N LYS A 47 -10.04 -4.35 14.03
CA LYS A 47 -10.22 -5.48 14.96
C LYS A 47 -9.47 -5.29 16.29
N GLY A 48 -8.73 -4.19 16.48
CA GLY A 48 -7.89 -3.96 17.65
C GLY A 48 -6.70 -4.93 17.79
N LYS A 49 -6.38 -5.71 16.75
CA LYS A 49 -5.35 -6.76 16.79
C LYS A 49 -3.92 -6.25 16.63
N LYS A 50 -3.75 -5.08 16.01
CA LYS A 50 -2.45 -4.44 15.79
C LYS A 50 -2.49 -2.97 16.20
N LYS A 51 -1.40 -2.50 16.81
CA LYS A 51 -1.22 -1.07 17.14
C LYS A 51 -0.77 -0.29 15.90
N VAL A 52 -1.00 1.03 15.92
CA VAL A 52 -0.56 1.93 14.83
C VAL A 52 0.94 1.81 14.59
N SER A 53 1.75 1.71 15.66
CA SER A 53 3.21 1.59 15.58
C SER A 53 3.67 0.36 14.79
N GLU A 54 3.01 -0.79 14.99
CA GLU A 54 3.29 -2.04 14.28
C GLU A 54 2.89 -1.91 12.81
N ILE A 55 1.70 -1.36 12.55
CA ILE A 55 1.20 -1.15 11.19
C ILE A 55 2.12 -0.22 10.39
N THR A 56 2.56 0.88 11.01
CA THR A 56 3.47 1.83 10.36
C THR A 56 4.84 1.23 10.07
N ARG A 57 5.29 0.29 10.92
CA ARG A 57 6.54 -0.46 10.72
C ARG A 57 6.41 -1.43 9.56
N ASP A 58 5.32 -2.20 9.51
CA ASP A 58 5.03 -3.17 8.45
C ASP A 58 4.93 -2.47 7.08
N LEU A 59 4.15 -1.38 7.01
CA LEU A 59 3.95 -0.60 5.80
C LEU A 59 5.14 0.32 5.45
N LYS A 60 6.16 0.40 6.30
CA LYS A 60 7.31 1.32 6.16
C LYS A 60 6.90 2.78 5.90
N ILE A 61 5.81 3.23 6.52
CA ILE A 61 5.31 4.60 6.43
C ILE A 61 5.37 5.30 7.77
N SER A 62 5.41 6.62 7.76
CA SER A 62 5.29 7.38 9.00
C SER A 62 3.87 7.28 9.59
N PRO A 63 3.71 7.36 10.92
CA PRO A 63 2.40 7.44 11.56
C PRO A 63 1.52 8.54 11.00
N ARG A 64 2.09 9.71 10.66
CA ARG A 64 1.37 10.82 10.03
C ARG A 64 0.72 10.40 8.71
N LYS A 65 1.45 9.68 7.83
CA LYS A 65 0.90 9.16 6.57
C LYS A 65 -0.22 8.15 6.84
N PHE A 66 -0.07 7.30 7.85
CA PHE A 66 -1.10 6.34 8.23
C PHE A 66 -2.38 7.03 8.72
N TYR A 67 -2.28 8.06 9.55
CA TYR A 67 -3.45 8.85 9.98
C TYR A 67 -4.14 9.55 8.80
N ALA A 68 -3.39 10.08 7.84
CA ALA A 68 -3.97 10.65 6.62
C ALA A 68 -4.75 9.60 5.80
N ILE A 69 -4.27 8.35 5.75
CA ILE A 69 -5.00 7.23 5.12
C ILE A 69 -6.30 6.93 5.88
N LEU A 70 -6.27 6.93 7.21
CA LEU A 70 -7.47 6.74 8.05
C LEU A 70 -8.50 7.83 7.78
N GLU A 71 -8.08 9.10 7.73
CA GLU A 71 -8.95 10.24 7.42
C GLU A 71 -9.57 10.14 6.02
N LYS A 72 -8.75 9.86 5.01
CA LYS A 72 -9.23 9.70 3.62
C LYS A 72 -10.26 8.58 3.49
N LYS A 73 -10.11 7.51 4.28
CA LYS A 73 -11.04 6.37 4.32
C LYS A 73 -12.19 6.56 5.32
N LYS A 74 -12.30 7.73 5.94
CA LYS A 74 -13.33 8.05 6.96
C LYS A 74 -13.36 7.04 8.11
N ILE A 75 -12.19 6.55 8.53
CA ILE A 75 -12.06 5.65 9.68
C ILE A 75 -11.78 6.50 10.92
N GLU A 76 -12.68 6.40 11.90
CA GLU A 76 -12.51 7.08 13.18
C GLU A 76 -11.26 6.57 13.90
N HIS A 77 -10.49 7.51 14.40
CA HIS A 77 -9.34 7.27 15.26
C HIS A 77 -9.34 8.32 16.36
N LYS A 78 -8.85 7.94 17.55
CA LYS A 78 -8.75 8.87 18.67
C LYS A 78 -7.76 9.97 18.32
N LYS A 79 -8.27 11.17 18.04
CA LYS A 79 -7.46 12.39 17.94
C LYS A 79 -7.19 12.86 19.36
N TYR A 80 -5.91 13.06 19.69
CA TYR A 80 -5.54 13.66 20.96
C TYR A 80 -5.98 15.13 20.94
N LYS A 81 -6.97 15.50 21.77
CA LYS A 81 -7.24 16.90 22.08
C LYS A 81 -6.20 17.33 23.12
N LYS A 82 -5.32 18.24 22.74
CA LYS A 82 -4.61 19.07 23.72
C LYS A 82 -5.63 20.09 24.22
N GLU A 83 -6.23 19.81 25.35
CA GLU A 83 -6.79 20.86 26.21
C GLU A 83 -5.65 21.50 27.00
#